data_AF-E8N1R0-F1
#
_entry.id   AF-E8N1R0-F1
#
_cell.length_a   1.000
_cell.length_b   1.000
_cell.length_c   1.000
_cell.angle_alpha   90.00
_cell.angle_beta   90.00
_cell.angle_gamma   90.00
#
_symmetry.space_group_name_H-M   'P 1'
#
loop_
_entity.id
_entity.type
_entity.pdbx_description
1 polymer ?
#
loop_
_entity_poly.entity_id
_entity_poly.type
_entity_poly.pdbx_seq_one_letter_code
_entity_poly.pdbx_strand_id
1 'polypeptide(L)'
;MSDWAIRVEKIGKQYRIGTLNSQRYQTLRDAITGLFDRSARNVVSGRIWALKDVSFEVRQGQVLGIIGRNGAGKSTLLKILSRVTQPTEGFGEIRGRVGSLLEVGTGFHPELTGRENIYLNGAILGMKRREIERKFDEIVEFAEVGAFIDTPVKRYSSGMYLRLAFAVAAHLEPEILVVDEVLAVGDAEFQRKCLGKMSDVAQEGRTVLFVSHNMSAILRLTQETLVIEKGRLKMRAPTPEAVDYYLSQGYSQEGQRTWDADEIPPEAAPFRPCAVRIVNAEGKVTETVRSTEPFHIEVEYALDAPITGLRVGVYLMSMRGEYIFTSFDTDDPQRFERYPVRQTGVYVSRCTVPADLLNEGRYAVGINASSFRVRRYFQDDQALSFTVDATGAPGTHWTEARLGPLRPRLDWKIEVKA
;
A
#
# COMPACT_ATOMS: atom_id res chain seq x y z
N MET A 1 -30.20 7.41 -18.84
CA MET A 1 -28.99 7.16 -19.66
C MET A 1 -27.86 6.88 -18.68
N SER A 2 -27.04 5.86 -18.92
CA SER A 2 -26.08 5.36 -17.94
C SER A 2 -24.89 6.33 -17.73
N ASP A 3 -24.72 6.76 -16.48
CA ASP A 3 -23.80 7.81 -16.00
C ASP A 3 -22.39 7.25 -15.65
N TRP A 4 -21.80 6.49 -16.58
CA TRP A 4 -20.46 5.92 -16.40
C TRP A 4 -19.45 6.59 -17.33
N ALA A 5 -18.22 6.75 -16.82
CA ALA A 5 -17.05 7.21 -17.54
C ALA A 5 -16.19 6.03 -18.04
N ILE A 6 -16.13 4.96 -17.25
CA ILE A 6 -15.39 3.73 -17.56
C ILE A 6 -16.30 2.54 -17.31
N ARG A 7 -16.39 1.63 -18.28
CA ARG A 7 -17.05 0.34 -18.13
C ARG A 7 -16.09 -0.77 -18.55
N VAL A 8 -15.87 -1.72 -17.67
CA VAL A 8 -14.98 -2.87 -17.87
C VAL A 8 -15.83 -4.13 -17.82
N GLU A 9 -15.75 -4.96 -18.86
CA GLU A 9 -16.53 -6.19 -18.97
C GLU A 9 -15.62 -7.38 -19.30
N LYS A 10 -15.49 -8.28 -18.32
CA LYS A 10 -14.78 -9.57 -18.38
C LYS A 10 -13.37 -9.47 -18.94
N ILE A 11 -12.63 -8.41 -18.59
CA ILE A 11 -11.26 -8.23 -19.07
C ILE A 11 -10.38 -9.37 -18.54
N GLY A 12 -9.69 -10.03 -19.47
CA GLY A 12 -8.63 -11.00 -19.22
C GLY A 12 -7.36 -10.59 -19.95
N LYS A 13 -6.19 -10.81 -19.32
CA LYS A 13 -4.88 -10.59 -19.95
C LYS A 13 -3.94 -11.73 -19.64
N GLN A 14 -3.51 -12.43 -20.68
CA GLN A 14 -2.54 -13.50 -20.62
C GLN A 14 -1.20 -13.02 -21.20
N TYR A 15 -0.11 -13.25 -20.46
CA TYR A 15 1.26 -13.07 -20.92
C TYR A 15 1.92 -14.41 -21.18
N ARG A 16 2.88 -14.45 -22.10
CA ARG A 16 3.77 -15.59 -22.28
C ARG A 16 5.04 -15.37 -21.45
N ILE A 17 5.45 -16.36 -20.67
CA ILE A 17 6.73 -16.36 -19.94
C ILE A 17 7.70 -17.24 -20.72
N GLY A 18 8.91 -16.71 -20.96
CA GLY A 18 9.98 -17.44 -21.60
C GLY A 18 10.01 -17.23 -23.11
N THR A 19 11.22 -16.94 -23.60
CA THR A 19 11.67 -16.90 -25.00
C THR A 19 11.24 -15.71 -25.89
N LEU A 20 11.70 -14.50 -25.53
CA LEU A 20 12.04 -13.49 -26.55
C LEU A 20 13.28 -13.90 -27.40
N ASN A 21 14.01 -14.96 -27.00
CA ASN A 21 15.24 -15.42 -27.66
C ASN A 21 15.09 -16.65 -28.58
N SER A 22 13.88 -17.20 -28.79
CA SER A 22 13.70 -18.42 -29.63
C SER A 22 12.88 -18.20 -30.90
N GLN A 23 12.51 -16.97 -31.23
CA GLN A 23 11.68 -16.66 -32.41
C GLN A 23 12.36 -15.76 -33.45
N ARG A 24 13.68 -15.60 -33.44
CA ARG A 24 14.36 -14.78 -34.46
C ARG A 24 14.89 -15.49 -35.69
N TYR A 25 14.99 -16.81 -35.73
CA TYR A 25 15.26 -17.54 -36.99
C TYR A 25 14.67 -18.95 -36.93
N GLN A 26 13.40 -19.12 -37.33
CA GLN A 26 12.94 -20.44 -37.78
C GLN A 26 13.49 -20.62 -39.19
N THR A 27 14.66 -21.25 -39.30
CA THR A 27 15.18 -21.66 -40.60
C THR A 27 14.51 -22.97 -41.00
N LEU A 28 14.37 -23.23 -42.31
CA LEU A 28 13.81 -24.47 -42.86
C LEU A 28 14.47 -25.75 -42.31
N ARG A 29 15.65 -25.62 -41.71
CA ARG A 29 16.39 -26.69 -41.02
C ARG A 29 15.68 -27.19 -39.75
N ASP A 30 15.01 -26.30 -39.01
CA ASP A 30 14.31 -26.64 -37.76
C ASP A 30 13.01 -27.41 -38.00
N ALA A 31 12.40 -27.24 -39.17
CA ALA A 31 11.22 -28.01 -39.58
C ALA A 31 11.55 -29.48 -39.87
N ILE A 32 12.81 -29.80 -40.20
CA ILE A 32 13.25 -31.15 -40.55
C ILE A 32 13.72 -31.92 -39.31
N THR A 33 14.33 -31.25 -38.33
CA THR A 33 14.79 -31.87 -37.08
C THR A 33 13.65 -32.15 -36.08
N GLY A 34 12.52 -31.44 -36.19
CA GLY A 34 11.34 -31.64 -35.32
C GLY A 34 10.59 -32.96 -35.50
N LEU A 35 10.96 -33.80 -36.48
CA LEU A 35 10.35 -35.12 -36.69
C LEU A 35 10.97 -36.23 -35.83
N PHE A 36 12.13 -35.99 -35.18
CA PHE A 36 12.90 -37.03 -34.50
C PHE A 36 12.96 -36.94 -32.97
N ASP A 37 12.43 -35.89 -32.34
CA ASP A 37 12.56 -35.71 -30.89
C ASP A 37 11.21 -35.84 -30.17
N ARG A 38 10.82 -37.09 -29.87
CA ARG A 38 9.57 -37.45 -29.16
C ARG A 38 9.74 -37.61 -27.64
N SER A 39 10.77 -37.03 -27.03
CA SER A 39 11.02 -37.18 -25.59
C SER A 39 11.34 -35.86 -24.88
N ALA A 40 10.32 -34.99 -24.74
CA ALA A 40 10.33 -33.91 -23.75
C ALA A 40 8.90 -33.44 -23.42
N ARG A 41 8.06 -34.35 -22.88
CA ARG A 41 6.81 -33.96 -22.23
C ARG A 41 7.12 -33.53 -20.78
N ASN A 42 7.27 -32.22 -20.57
CA ASN A 42 6.84 -31.46 -19.38
C ASN A 42 7.36 -30.01 -19.41
N VAL A 43 7.09 -29.27 -20.49
CA VAL A 43 7.22 -27.81 -20.46
C VAL A 43 5.92 -27.26 -19.86
N VAL A 44 5.97 -26.88 -18.58
CA VAL A 44 4.95 -26.08 -17.90
C VAL A 44 4.53 -24.96 -18.86
N SER A 45 3.25 -24.87 -19.19
CA SER A 45 2.77 -23.91 -20.20
C SER A 45 3.29 -22.52 -19.85
N GLY A 46 4.14 -21.95 -20.70
CA GLY A 46 4.77 -20.64 -20.50
C GLY A 46 3.77 -19.49 -20.66
N ARG A 47 2.64 -19.54 -19.95
CA ARG A 47 1.55 -18.56 -20.00
C ARG A 47 1.06 -18.26 -18.60
N ILE A 48 1.02 -16.99 -18.22
CA ILE A 48 0.43 -16.50 -16.97
C ILE A 48 -0.73 -15.56 -17.26
N TRP A 49 -1.81 -15.74 -16.52
CA TRP A 49 -2.92 -14.79 -16.47
C TRP A 49 -2.58 -13.69 -15.47
N ALA A 50 -2.32 -12.48 -15.97
CA ALA A 50 -2.15 -11.30 -15.12
C ALA A 50 -3.49 -10.70 -14.69
N LEU A 51 -4.52 -10.85 -15.52
CA LEU A 51 -5.92 -10.54 -15.20
C LEU A 51 -6.83 -11.62 -15.75
N LYS A 52 -7.93 -11.91 -15.07
CA LYS A 52 -8.94 -12.85 -15.53
C LYS A 52 -10.31 -12.47 -14.98
N ASP A 53 -11.26 -12.29 -15.89
CA ASP A 53 -12.68 -12.06 -15.57
C ASP A 53 -12.91 -10.84 -14.65
N VAL A 54 -12.28 -9.72 -14.98
CA VAL A 54 -12.46 -8.46 -14.24
C VAL A 54 -13.58 -7.66 -14.88
N SER A 55 -14.59 -7.28 -14.09
CA SER A 55 -15.71 -6.43 -14.52
C SER A 55 -16.06 -5.38 -13.47
N PHE A 56 -16.20 -4.12 -13.87
CA PHE A 56 -16.63 -3.02 -13.00
C PHE A 56 -17.01 -1.78 -13.81
N GLU A 57 -17.73 -0.85 -13.17
CA GLU A 57 -18.09 0.46 -13.74
C GLU A 57 -17.64 1.59 -12.82
N VAL A 58 -17.26 2.72 -13.42
CA VAL A 58 -16.84 3.96 -12.74
C VAL A 58 -17.73 5.09 -13.22
N ARG A 59 -18.37 5.80 -12.29
CA ARG A 59 -19.24 6.94 -12.61
C ARG A 59 -18.43 8.18 -12.98
N GLN A 60 -19.04 9.11 -13.70
CA GLN A 60 -18.40 10.41 -13.96
C GLN A 60 -18.16 11.15 -12.64
N GLY A 61 -16.97 11.72 -12.48
CA GLY A 61 -16.57 12.43 -11.26
C GLY A 61 -16.27 11.51 -10.06
N GLN A 62 -16.32 10.19 -10.24
CA GLN A 62 -15.99 9.25 -9.18
C GLN A 62 -14.48 9.09 -9.03
N VAL A 63 -14.00 9.11 -7.78
CA VAL A 63 -12.64 8.71 -7.41
C VAL A 63 -12.66 7.27 -6.89
N LEU A 64 -12.15 6.34 -7.68
CA LEU A 64 -12.14 4.91 -7.36
C LEU A 64 -10.72 4.43 -7.02
N GLY A 65 -10.56 3.86 -5.84
CA GLY A 65 -9.32 3.22 -5.41
C GLY A 65 -9.14 1.83 -6.01
N ILE A 66 -7.90 1.40 -6.25
CA ILE A 66 -7.56 0.02 -6.59
C ILE A 66 -6.37 -0.42 -5.73
N ILE A 67 -6.59 -1.45 -4.92
CA ILE A 67 -5.59 -2.04 -4.02
C ILE A 67 -5.41 -3.53 -4.31
N GLY A 68 -4.31 -4.09 -3.82
CA GLY A 68 -3.94 -5.47 -4.05
C GLY A 68 -2.44 -5.68 -3.91
N ARG A 69 -2.00 -6.92 -3.67
CA ARG A 69 -0.58 -7.25 -3.48
C ARG A 69 0.25 -6.99 -4.76
N ASN A 70 1.57 -6.98 -4.61
CA ASN A 70 2.47 -6.95 -5.77
C ASN A 70 2.22 -8.17 -6.66
N GLY A 71 2.18 -7.94 -7.98
CA GLY A 71 1.81 -8.98 -8.94
C GLY A 71 0.31 -9.31 -9.02
N ALA A 72 -0.57 -8.60 -8.31
CA ALA A 72 -2.01 -8.87 -8.36
C ALA A 72 -2.68 -8.51 -9.71
N GLY A 73 -2.02 -7.74 -10.59
CA GLY A 73 -2.55 -7.34 -11.89
C GLY A 73 -2.95 -5.86 -12.02
N LYS A 74 -2.74 -5.04 -10.98
CA LYS A 74 -3.10 -3.60 -10.95
C LYS A 74 -2.52 -2.83 -12.15
N SER A 75 -1.19 -2.83 -12.31
CA SER A 75 -0.54 -2.13 -13.42
C SER A 75 -0.92 -2.70 -14.79
N THR A 76 -1.25 -3.99 -14.89
CA THR A 76 -1.79 -4.57 -16.13
C THR A 76 -3.16 -4.01 -16.45
N LEU A 77 -4.04 -3.85 -15.46
CA LEU A 77 -5.36 -3.26 -15.63
C LEU A 77 -5.22 -1.81 -16.08
N LEU A 78 -4.35 -1.04 -15.42
CA LEU A 78 -4.10 0.36 -15.78
C LEU A 78 -3.55 0.49 -17.20
N LYS A 79 -2.61 -0.36 -17.62
CA LYS A 79 -2.09 -0.40 -19.00
C LYS A 79 -3.17 -0.69 -20.04
N ILE A 80 -4.19 -1.50 -19.70
CA ILE A 80 -5.31 -1.75 -20.60
C ILE A 80 -6.22 -0.53 -20.68
N LEU A 81 -6.55 0.08 -19.54
CA LEU A 81 -7.40 1.27 -19.49
C LEU A 81 -6.73 2.52 -20.10
N SER A 82 -5.41 2.62 -20.01
CA SER A 82 -4.63 3.66 -20.69
C SER A 82 -4.33 3.33 -22.16
N ARG A 83 -4.88 2.24 -22.70
CA ARG A 83 -4.71 1.77 -24.09
C ARG A 83 -3.26 1.47 -24.50
N VAL A 84 -2.38 1.23 -23.52
CA VAL A 84 -0.98 0.81 -23.76
C VAL A 84 -0.91 -0.64 -24.20
N THR A 85 -1.82 -1.50 -23.72
CA THR A 85 -1.91 -2.89 -24.18
C THR A 85 -3.36 -3.31 -24.36
N GLN A 86 -3.64 -4.14 -25.37
CA GLN A 86 -4.98 -4.70 -25.57
C GLN A 86 -5.26 -5.84 -24.58
N PRO A 87 -6.51 -6.03 -24.13
CA PRO A 87 -6.88 -7.24 -23.39
C PRO A 87 -6.75 -8.47 -24.30
N THR A 88 -6.59 -9.65 -23.69
CA THR A 88 -6.67 -10.94 -24.41
C THR A 88 -8.13 -11.34 -24.62
N GLU A 89 -8.98 -11.05 -23.64
CA GLU A 89 -10.42 -11.35 -23.63
C GLU A 89 -11.18 -10.20 -22.97
N GLY A 90 -12.47 -10.07 -23.29
CA GLY A 90 -13.31 -8.98 -22.79
C GLY A 90 -12.99 -7.63 -23.42
N PHE A 91 -13.60 -6.57 -22.90
CA PHE A 91 -13.41 -5.22 -23.40
C PHE A 91 -13.59 -4.16 -22.31
N GLY A 92 -13.06 -2.97 -22.58
CA GLY A 92 -13.25 -1.79 -21.75
C GLY A 92 -13.73 -0.62 -22.61
N GLU A 93 -14.84 0.00 -22.23
CA GLU A 93 -15.35 1.22 -22.84
C GLU A 93 -15.00 2.43 -21.97
N ILE A 94 -14.54 3.49 -22.62
CA ILE A 94 -14.05 4.70 -21.95
C ILE A 94 -14.62 5.91 -22.66
N ARG A 95 -15.28 6.80 -21.90
CA ARG A 95 -15.91 8.04 -22.39
C ARG A 95 -15.13 9.26 -21.89
N GLY A 96 -14.18 9.71 -22.68
CA GLY A 96 -13.31 10.86 -22.37
C GLY A 96 -11.86 10.61 -22.77
N ARG A 97 -11.01 11.63 -22.63
CA ARG A 97 -9.55 11.51 -22.73
C ARG A 97 -9.04 10.91 -21.43
N VAL A 98 -8.14 9.94 -21.55
CA VAL A 98 -7.46 9.33 -20.41
C VAL A 98 -6.08 9.95 -20.30
N GLY A 99 -5.83 10.69 -19.22
CA GLY A 99 -4.47 11.02 -18.79
C GLY A 99 -3.97 9.96 -17.83
N SER A 100 -2.70 9.56 -17.96
CA SER A 100 -2.12 8.49 -17.15
C SER A 100 -0.78 8.91 -16.56
N LEU A 101 -0.64 8.75 -15.25
CA LEU A 101 0.60 8.97 -14.49
C LEU A 101 1.43 7.69 -14.34
N LEU A 102 1.14 6.64 -15.11
CA LEU A 102 1.86 5.35 -15.04
C LEU A 102 3.36 5.46 -15.38
N GLU A 103 3.73 6.50 -16.12
CA GLU A 103 5.05 6.64 -16.73
C GLU A 103 5.53 8.10 -16.68
N VAL A 104 5.44 8.73 -15.50
CA VAL A 104 5.88 10.13 -15.32
C VAL A 104 7.34 10.27 -15.76
N GLY A 105 7.56 11.13 -16.76
CA GLY A 105 8.89 11.40 -17.33
C GLY A 105 9.26 10.54 -18.53
N THR A 106 8.42 9.58 -18.97
CA THR A 106 8.59 8.99 -20.30
C THR A 106 8.20 9.99 -21.37
N GLY A 107 9.02 10.10 -22.42
CA GLY A 107 8.81 11.07 -23.50
C GLY A 107 9.52 12.42 -23.31
N PHE A 108 10.29 12.62 -22.23
CA PHE A 108 11.26 13.71 -22.20
C PHE A 108 12.43 13.39 -23.14
N HIS A 109 12.88 14.40 -23.87
CA HIS A 109 14.02 14.31 -24.77
C HIS A 109 15.25 14.94 -24.11
N PRO A 110 16.35 14.17 -23.89
CA PRO A 110 17.52 14.63 -23.13
C PRO A 110 18.19 15.91 -23.67
N GLU A 111 18.17 16.09 -24.99
CA GLU A 111 18.77 17.25 -25.66
C GLU A 111 17.88 18.51 -25.64
N LEU A 112 16.59 18.37 -25.33
CA LEU A 112 15.67 19.50 -25.28
C LEU A 112 15.73 20.17 -23.90
N THR A 113 15.44 21.48 -23.88
CA THR A 113 15.30 22.28 -22.66
C THR A 113 14.10 21.81 -21.82
N GLY A 114 14.06 22.20 -20.54
CA GLY A 114 12.88 21.97 -19.70
C GLY A 114 11.61 22.56 -20.33
N ARG A 115 11.69 23.77 -20.89
CA ARG A 115 10.60 24.42 -21.64
C ARG A 115 10.09 23.54 -22.76
N GLU A 116 10.97 23.13 -23.67
CA GLU A 116 10.60 22.29 -24.82
C GLU A 116 10.02 20.94 -24.39
N ASN A 117 10.56 20.37 -23.30
CA ASN A 117 10.03 19.14 -22.71
C ASN A 117 8.62 19.31 -22.12
N ILE A 118 8.28 20.46 -21.52
CA ILE A 118 6.90 20.75 -21.10
C ILE A 118 5.96 20.67 -22.32
N TYR A 119 6.33 21.28 -23.44
CA TYR A 119 5.51 21.25 -24.66
C TYR A 119 5.41 19.86 -25.28
N LEU A 120 6.55 19.17 -25.42
CA LEU A 120 6.61 17.82 -25.98
C LEU A 120 5.82 16.82 -25.14
N ASN A 121 6.08 16.79 -23.84
CA ASN A 121 5.46 15.83 -22.93
C ASN A 121 3.98 16.13 -22.70
N GLY A 122 3.61 17.41 -22.56
CA GLY A 122 2.21 17.82 -22.49
C GLY A 122 1.42 17.36 -23.73
N ALA A 123 2.01 17.50 -24.93
CA ALA A 123 1.38 17.03 -26.16
C ALA A 123 1.26 15.48 -26.21
N ILE A 124 2.30 14.74 -25.79
CA ILE A 124 2.27 13.27 -25.70
C ILE A 124 1.16 12.80 -24.74
N LEU A 125 0.97 13.53 -23.63
CA LEU A 125 -0.06 13.25 -22.62
C LEU A 125 -1.45 13.78 -23.00
N GLY A 126 -1.62 14.35 -24.19
CA GLY A 126 -2.92 14.74 -24.75
C GLY A 126 -3.37 16.18 -24.44
N MET A 127 -2.48 17.05 -23.98
CA MET A 127 -2.74 18.48 -23.85
C MET A 127 -2.71 19.15 -25.22
N LYS A 128 -3.70 20.01 -25.48
CA LYS A 128 -3.67 20.96 -26.59
C LYS A 128 -2.64 22.04 -26.29
N ARG A 129 -2.01 22.57 -27.33
CA ARG A 129 -0.99 23.62 -27.18
C ARG A 129 -1.46 24.82 -26.33
N ARG A 130 -2.71 25.26 -26.49
CA ARG A 130 -3.30 26.35 -25.68
C ARG A 130 -3.45 25.99 -24.20
N GLU A 131 -3.72 24.72 -23.87
CA GLU A 131 -3.77 24.24 -22.49
C GLU A 131 -2.37 24.31 -21.87
N ILE A 132 -1.34 23.90 -22.61
CA ILE A 132 0.07 23.98 -22.18
C ILE A 132 0.49 25.44 -21.94
N GLU A 133 0.22 26.33 -22.90
CA GLU A 133 0.58 27.76 -22.80
C GLU A 133 -0.07 28.42 -21.58
N ARG A 134 -1.34 28.12 -21.30
CA ARG A 134 -2.05 28.64 -20.13
C ARG A 134 -1.48 28.11 -18.80
N LYS A 135 -1.00 26.86 -18.78
CA LYS A 135 -0.49 26.19 -17.57
C LYS A 135 1.02 26.29 -17.41
N PHE A 136 1.72 26.90 -18.36
CA PHE A 136 3.18 26.88 -18.40
C PHE A 136 3.81 27.43 -17.12
N ASP A 137 3.39 28.63 -16.68
CA ASP A 137 3.97 29.26 -15.50
C ASP A 137 3.64 28.48 -14.21
N GLU A 138 2.40 27.98 -14.09
CA GLU A 138 1.99 27.10 -12.97
C GLU A 138 2.85 25.83 -12.91
N ILE A 139 3.15 25.20 -14.06
CA ILE A 139 4.00 24.01 -14.15
C ILE A 139 5.43 24.33 -13.71
N VAL A 140 5.99 25.45 -14.17
CA VAL A 140 7.37 25.85 -13.85
C VAL A 140 7.51 26.20 -12.37
N GLU A 141 6.55 26.92 -11.80
CA GLU A 141 6.49 27.25 -10.39
C GLU A 141 6.35 25.99 -9.53
N PHE A 142 5.41 25.10 -9.89
CA PHE A 142 5.20 23.85 -9.17
C PHE A 142 6.45 22.96 -9.16
N ALA A 143 7.15 22.86 -10.30
CA ALA A 143 8.37 22.07 -10.42
C ALA A 143 9.59 22.67 -9.68
N GLU A 144 9.54 23.96 -9.33
CA GLU A 144 10.66 24.71 -8.74
C GLU A 144 11.94 24.70 -9.62
N VAL A 145 11.78 24.69 -10.95
CA VAL A 145 12.90 24.64 -11.90
C VAL A 145 13.10 25.93 -12.70
N GLY A 146 12.49 27.05 -12.28
CA GLY A 146 12.46 28.31 -13.04
C GLY A 146 13.83 28.78 -13.56
N ALA A 147 14.86 28.76 -12.73
CA ALA A 147 16.22 29.16 -13.13
C ALA A 147 16.88 28.23 -14.18
N PHE A 148 16.39 27.00 -14.31
CA PHE A 148 16.94 25.96 -15.19
C PHE A 148 16.01 25.62 -16.35
N ILE A 149 14.89 26.34 -16.53
CA ILE A 149 13.85 25.96 -17.48
C ILE A 149 14.35 25.92 -18.92
N ASP A 150 15.28 26.80 -19.27
CA ASP A 150 15.92 26.88 -20.60
C ASP A 150 17.24 26.07 -20.67
N THR A 151 17.51 25.22 -19.68
CA THR A 151 18.64 24.28 -19.68
C THR A 151 18.20 22.90 -20.20
N PRO A 152 19.00 22.21 -21.03
CA PRO A 152 18.71 20.84 -21.47
C PRO A 152 18.50 19.88 -20.30
N VAL A 153 17.44 19.05 -20.35
CA VAL A 153 17.05 18.18 -19.22
C VAL A 153 18.09 17.12 -18.88
N LYS A 154 19.01 16.76 -19.80
CA LYS A 154 20.17 15.91 -19.47
C LYS A 154 21.10 16.49 -18.41
N ARG A 155 21.03 17.81 -18.16
CA ARG A 155 21.81 18.51 -17.12
C ARG A 155 21.03 18.68 -15.81
N TYR A 156 19.78 18.21 -15.76
CA TYR A 156 18.98 18.27 -14.55
C TYR A 156 19.50 17.22 -13.55
N SER A 157 19.40 17.53 -12.26
CA SER A 157 19.46 16.47 -11.26
C SER A 157 18.28 15.52 -11.44
N SER A 158 18.40 14.29 -10.93
CA SER A 158 17.29 13.33 -10.91
C SER A 158 16.02 13.91 -10.25
N GLY A 159 16.20 14.71 -9.19
CA GLY A 159 15.11 15.42 -8.51
C GLY A 159 14.42 16.45 -9.42
N MET A 160 15.18 17.33 -10.07
CA MET A 160 14.63 18.32 -10.99
C MET A 160 13.89 17.68 -12.17
N TYR A 161 14.46 16.60 -12.72
CA TYR A 161 13.83 15.84 -13.80
C TYR A 161 12.45 15.30 -13.38
N LEU A 162 12.40 14.63 -12.22
CA LEU A 162 11.17 14.05 -11.69
C LEU A 162 10.15 15.13 -11.31
N ARG A 163 10.59 16.23 -10.70
CA ARG A 163 9.72 17.36 -10.35
C ARG A 163 9.06 17.97 -11.58
N LEU A 164 9.84 18.23 -12.64
CA LEU A 164 9.29 18.77 -13.89
C LEU A 164 8.32 17.79 -14.56
N ALA A 165 8.70 16.52 -14.65
CA ALA A 165 7.84 15.48 -15.21
C ALA A 165 6.51 15.37 -14.46
N PHE A 166 6.56 15.38 -13.13
CA PHE A 166 5.36 15.35 -12.30
C PHE A 166 4.54 16.64 -12.44
N ALA A 167 5.18 17.81 -12.49
CA ALA A 167 4.50 19.08 -12.63
C ALA A 167 3.66 19.15 -13.91
N VAL A 168 4.21 18.71 -15.05
CA VAL A 168 3.47 18.60 -16.31
C VAL A 168 2.26 17.68 -16.13
N ALA A 169 2.49 16.51 -15.52
CA ALA A 169 1.47 15.49 -15.39
C ALA A 169 0.34 15.87 -14.39
N ALA A 170 0.67 16.62 -13.34
CA ALA A 170 -0.29 17.13 -12.35
C ALA A 170 -1.15 18.29 -12.86
N HIS A 171 -0.73 18.95 -13.95
CA HIS A 171 -1.48 20.02 -14.61
C HIS A 171 -2.20 19.54 -15.87
N LEU A 172 -2.25 18.23 -16.12
CA LEU A 172 -3.13 17.67 -17.14
C LEU A 172 -4.60 17.97 -16.80
N GLU A 173 -5.41 18.24 -17.82
CA GLU A 173 -6.87 18.45 -17.69
C GLU A 173 -7.67 17.37 -18.47
N PRO A 174 -7.46 16.06 -18.23
CA PRO A 174 -8.25 15.01 -18.86
C PRO A 174 -9.58 14.82 -18.11
N GLU A 175 -10.58 14.28 -18.82
CA GLU A 175 -11.86 13.89 -18.19
C GLU A 175 -11.68 12.68 -17.25
N ILE A 176 -10.69 11.84 -17.53
CA ILE A 176 -10.34 10.64 -16.75
C ILE A 176 -8.85 10.65 -16.44
N LEU A 177 -8.49 10.59 -15.16
CA LEU A 177 -7.11 10.52 -14.70
C LEU A 177 -6.79 9.15 -14.07
N VAL A 178 -5.73 8.51 -14.53
CA VAL A 178 -5.18 7.29 -13.93
C VAL A 178 -3.92 7.65 -13.16
N VAL A 179 -3.92 7.39 -11.86
CA VAL A 179 -2.80 7.64 -10.97
C VAL A 179 -2.26 6.30 -10.49
N ASP A 180 -1.01 6.01 -10.83
CA ASP A 180 -0.25 4.92 -10.21
C ASP A 180 0.73 5.52 -9.21
N GLU A 181 1.19 4.68 -8.30
CA GLU A 181 2.08 4.81 -7.13
C GLU A 181 3.29 5.77 -7.20
N VAL A 182 3.47 6.51 -8.29
CA VAL A 182 4.53 7.50 -8.57
C VAL A 182 4.48 8.74 -7.67
N LEU A 183 3.55 8.81 -6.71
CA LEU A 183 3.49 9.92 -5.74
C LEU A 183 4.68 9.95 -4.76
N ALA A 184 5.51 8.89 -4.71
CA ALA A 184 6.69 8.82 -3.84
C ALA A 184 7.98 9.39 -4.46
N VAL A 185 7.89 10.24 -5.49
CA VAL A 185 9.07 10.88 -6.10
C VAL A 185 9.31 12.29 -5.53
N GLY A 186 10.58 12.62 -5.28
CA GLY A 186 10.99 13.89 -4.68
C GLY A 186 11.14 13.83 -3.16
N ASP A 187 11.39 14.97 -2.53
CA ASP A 187 11.43 15.12 -1.07
C ASP A 187 10.03 15.20 -0.44
N ALA A 188 9.96 15.13 0.88
CA ALA A 188 8.71 15.12 1.64
C ALA A 188 7.87 16.40 1.50
N GLU A 189 8.46 17.52 1.10
CA GLU A 189 7.72 18.76 0.82
C GLU A 189 7.05 18.68 -0.54
N PHE A 190 7.80 18.26 -1.57
CA PHE A 190 7.26 18.06 -2.91
C PHE A 190 6.16 16.98 -2.92
N GLN A 191 6.35 15.87 -2.21
CA GLN A 191 5.31 14.83 -2.06
C GLN A 191 4.01 15.38 -1.45
N ARG A 192 4.10 16.27 -0.46
CA ARG A 192 2.91 16.94 0.11
C ARG A 192 2.24 17.84 -0.93
N LYS A 193 2.99 18.60 -1.74
CA LYS A 193 2.43 19.39 -2.85
C LYS A 193 1.72 18.50 -3.87
N CYS A 194 2.31 17.36 -4.22
CA CYS A 194 1.72 16.36 -5.12
C CYS A 194 0.38 15.83 -4.58
N LEU A 195 0.35 15.42 -3.31
CA LEU A 195 -0.88 14.93 -2.65
C LEU A 195 -1.95 16.02 -2.51
N GLY A 196 -1.56 17.27 -2.29
CA GLY A 196 -2.46 18.42 -2.31
C GLY A 196 -3.11 18.58 -3.68
N LYS A 197 -2.30 18.68 -4.74
CA LYS A 197 -2.79 18.85 -6.11
C LYS A 197 -3.69 17.70 -6.56
N MET A 198 -3.37 16.46 -6.21
CA MET A 198 -4.23 15.30 -6.51
C MET A 198 -5.58 15.37 -5.77
N SER A 199 -5.60 15.91 -4.55
CA SER A 199 -6.84 16.16 -3.81
C SER A 199 -7.70 17.22 -4.50
N ASP A 200 -7.09 18.28 -5.02
CA ASP A 200 -7.81 19.33 -5.75
C ASP A 200 -8.43 18.76 -7.03
N VAL A 201 -7.63 18.00 -7.80
CA VAL A 201 -8.08 17.31 -9.03
C VAL A 201 -9.24 16.35 -8.77
N ALA A 202 -9.22 15.65 -7.63
CA ALA A 202 -10.31 14.78 -7.19
C ALA A 202 -11.59 15.56 -6.83
N GLN A 203 -11.48 16.81 -6.36
CA GLN A 203 -12.63 17.66 -6.01
C GLN A 203 -13.22 18.43 -7.20
N GLU A 204 -12.46 18.62 -8.29
CA GLU A 204 -12.88 19.28 -9.52
C GLU A 204 -13.92 18.48 -10.35
N GLY A 205 -14.48 17.39 -9.82
CA GLY A 205 -15.49 16.57 -10.50
C GLY A 205 -14.94 15.68 -11.62
N ARG A 206 -13.62 15.43 -11.63
CA ARG A 206 -12.97 14.55 -12.60
C ARG A 206 -13.10 13.09 -12.18
N THR A 207 -13.13 12.20 -13.17
CA THR A 207 -13.10 10.76 -12.88
C THR A 207 -11.66 10.33 -12.62
N VAL A 208 -11.39 9.67 -11.50
CA VAL A 208 -10.03 9.30 -11.11
C VAL A 208 -9.96 7.81 -10.76
N LEU A 209 -8.99 7.11 -11.34
CA LEU A 209 -8.57 5.78 -10.91
C LEU A 209 -7.28 5.92 -10.11
N PHE A 210 -7.33 5.64 -8.82
CA PHE A 210 -6.22 5.83 -7.90
C PHE A 210 -5.66 4.50 -7.40
N VAL A 211 -4.41 4.20 -7.74
CA VAL A 211 -3.74 2.95 -7.39
C VAL A 211 -2.57 3.24 -6.47
N SER A 212 -2.58 2.62 -5.29
CA SER A 212 -1.53 2.84 -4.29
C SER A 212 -1.43 1.66 -3.33
N HIS A 213 -0.22 1.40 -2.82
CA HIS A 213 0.00 0.59 -1.62
C HIS A 213 -0.12 1.42 -0.32
N ASN A 214 -0.23 2.74 -0.41
CA ASN A 214 -0.42 3.59 0.76
C ASN A 214 -1.92 3.65 1.13
N MET A 215 -2.31 2.84 2.11
CA MET A 215 -3.70 2.75 2.57
C MET A 215 -4.23 4.07 3.15
N SER A 216 -3.37 4.87 3.78
CA SER A 216 -3.75 6.20 4.27
C SER A 216 -4.13 7.15 3.13
N ALA A 217 -3.40 7.11 2.00
CA ALA A 217 -3.75 7.89 0.81
C ALA A 217 -5.05 7.40 0.17
N ILE A 218 -5.25 6.07 0.09
CA ILE A 218 -6.50 5.46 -0.39
C ILE A 218 -7.68 5.93 0.45
N LEU A 219 -7.60 5.81 1.78
CA LEU A 219 -8.64 6.25 2.72
C LEU A 219 -8.96 7.75 2.62
N ARG A 220 -7.96 8.59 2.35
CA ARG A 220 -8.13 10.04 2.25
C ARG A 220 -8.75 10.48 0.92
N LEU A 221 -8.37 9.81 -0.19
CA LEU A 221 -8.65 10.30 -1.54
C LEU A 221 -9.84 9.60 -2.21
N THR A 222 -10.19 8.38 -1.81
CA THR A 222 -11.17 7.56 -2.53
C THR A 222 -12.39 7.26 -1.66
N GLN A 223 -13.59 7.20 -2.27
CA GLN A 223 -14.82 6.83 -1.55
C GLN A 223 -15.13 5.32 -1.63
N GLU A 224 -14.84 4.71 -2.78
CA GLU A 224 -14.93 3.27 -2.99
C GLU A 224 -13.57 2.71 -3.43
N THR A 225 -13.35 1.42 -3.21
CA THR A 225 -12.09 0.77 -3.61
C THR A 225 -12.33 -0.66 -4.09
N LEU A 226 -11.60 -1.03 -5.14
CA LEU A 226 -11.51 -2.38 -5.68
C LEU A 226 -10.32 -3.11 -5.07
N VAL A 227 -10.54 -4.35 -4.63
CA VAL A 227 -9.48 -5.25 -4.17
C VAL A 227 -9.22 -6.28 -5.26
N ILE A 228 -8.02 -6.27 -5.82
CA ILE A 228 -7.58 -7.23 -6.85
C ILE A 228 -6.63 -8.25 -6.22
N GLU A 229 -6.90 -9.53 -6.46
CA GLU A 229 -6.03 -10.62 -6.02
C GLU A 229 -5.84 -11.65 -7.13
N LYS A 230 -4.57 -12.01 -7.38
CA LYS A 230 -4.18 -13.04 -8.37
C LYS A 230 -4.89 -12.82 -9.73
N GLY A 231 -4.98 -11.56 -10.15
CA GLY A 231 -5.60 -11.15 -11.41
C GLY A 231 -7.12 -11.05 -11.43
N ARG A 232 -7.82 -11.23 -10.30
CA ARG A 232 -9.28 -11.19 -10.21
C ARG A 232 -9.77 -10.09 -9.30
N LEU A 233 -10.91 -9.49 -9.63
CA LEU A 233 -11.62 -8.61 -8.71
C LEU A 233 -12.25 -9.46 -7.59
N LYS A 234 -11.88 -9.18 -6.34
CA LYS A 234 -12.36 -9.91 -5.17
C LYS A 234 -13.44 -9.17 -4.41
N MET A 235 -13.25 -7.87 -4.25
CA MET A 235 -14.15 -7.03 -3.50
C MET A 235 -14.24 -5.66 -4.16
N ARG A 236 -15.44 -5.08 -4.10
CA ARG A 236 -15.70 -3.65 -4.28
C ARG A 236 -16.52 -3.22 -3.08
N ALA A 237 -16.04 -2.26 -2.32
CA ALA A 237 -16.70 -1.79 -1.11
C ALA A 237 -16.35 -0.31 -0.87
N PRO A 238 -17.06 0.38 0.05
CA PRO A 238 -16.57 1.62 0.63
C PRO A 238 -15.10 1.48 1.05
N THR A 239 -14.31 2.51 0.81
CA THR A 239 -12.85 2.44 0.97
C THR A 239 -12.39 1.91 2.35
N PRO A 240 -12.98 2.30 3.49
CA PRO A 240 -12.62 1.73 4.79
C PRO A 240 -12.76 0.21 4.87
N GLU A 241 -13.86 -0.33 4.33
CA GLU A 241 -14.14 -1.77 4.34
C GLU A 241 -13.19 -2.54 3.40
N ALA A 242 -12.95 -2.00 2.21
CA ALA A 242 -12.02 -2.61 1.25
C ALA A 242 -10.58 -2.65 1.79
N VAL A 243 -10.15 -1.58 2.48
CA VAL A 243 -8.83 -1.52 3.12
C VAL A 243 -8.74 -2.51 4.28
N ASP A 244 -9.78 -2.60 5.12
CA ASP A 244 -9.82 -3.59 6.20
C ASP A 244 -9.76 -5.03 5.66
N TYR A 245 -10.58 -5.35 4.65
CA TYR A 245 -10.50 -6.63 3.94
C TYR A 245 -9.10 -6.91 3.42
N TYR A 246 -8.51 -5.97 2.66
CA TYR A 246 -7.18 -6.15 2.08
C TYR A 246 -6.11 -6.43 3.13
N LEU A 247 -6.15 -5.71 4.25
CA LEU A 247 -5.17 -5.88 5.31
C LEU A 247 -5.40 -7.18 6.11
N SER A 248 -6.65 -7.57 6.34
CA SER A 248 -7.01 -8.81 7.04
C SER A 248 -6.46 -10.09 6.37
N GLN A 249 -6.30 -10.10 5.05
CA GLN A 249 -5.75 -11.24 4.30
C GLN A 249 -4.27 -11.53 4.60
N GLY A 250 -3.57 -10.64 5.31
CA GLY A 250 -2.18 -10.80 5.73
C GLY A 250 -1.98 -11.43 7.10
N TYR A 251 -3.04 -11.53 7.91
CA TYR A 251 -2.95 -11.93 9.31
C TYR A 251 -3.60 -13.29 9.55
N SER A 252 -3.01 -14.07 10.44
CA SER A 252 -3.53 -15.35 10.91
C SER A 252 -4.87 -15.16 11.64
N GLN A 253 -5.89 -15.95 11.26
CA GLN A 253 -7.27 -15.89 11.78
C GLN A 253 -7.45 -16.52 13.18
N GLU A 254 -6.37 -16.67 13.95
CA GLU A 254 -6.40 -17.40 15.23
C GLU A 254 -6.02 -16.54 16.44
N GLY A 255 -5.83 -15.22 16.27
CA GLY A 255 -5.33 -14.37 17.35
C GLY A 255 -3.90 -14.74 17.80
N GLN A 256 -3.19 -15.51 16.99
CA GLN A 256 -1.80 -15.88 17.19
C GLN A 256 -1.07 -15.95 15.85
N ARG A 257 0.21 -15.61 15.85
CA ARG A 257 1.15 -15.90 14.77
C ARG A 257 2.33 -16.69 15.33
N THR A 258 2.72 -17.74 14.62
CA THR A 258 3.96 -18.49 14.84
C THR A 258 4.90 -18.22 13.68
N TRP A 259 6.21 -18.25 13.93
CA TRP A 259 7.22 -18.14 12.87
C TRP A 259 7.89 -19.48 12.66
N ASP A 260 7.91 -19.93 11.40
CA ASP A 260 8.67 -21.12 11.01
C ASP A 260 10.15 -20.78 10.79
N ALA A 261 11.02 -21.79 10.83
CA ALA A 261 12.48 -21.57 10.80
C ALA A 261 12.97 -20.91 9.50
N ASP A 262 12.26 -21.08 8.38
CA ASP A 262 12.55 -20.49 7.08
C ASP A 262 12.05 -19.04 6.95
N GLU A 263 11.13 -18.60 7.79
CA GLU A 263 10.66 -17.21 7.85
C GLU A 263 11.60 -16.31 8.67
N ILE A 264 12.48 -16.89 9.47
CA ILE A 264 13.37 -16.17 10.38
C ILE A 264 14.69 -15.85 9.66
N PRO A 265 15.03 -14.57 9.47
CA PRO A 265 16.29 -14.19 8.83
C PRO A 265 17.49 -14.72 9.64
N PRO A 266 18.57 -15.23 8.98
CA PRO A 266 19.76 -15.68 9.68
C PRO A 266 20.39 -14.61 10.59
N GLU A 267 20.20 -13.32 10.26
CA GLU A 267 20.68 -12.20 11.05
C GLU A 267 19.94 -12.02 12.39
N ALA A 268 18.82 -12.72 12.61
CA ALA A 268 18.11 -12.70 13.88
C ALA A 268 18.88 -13.38 15.01
N ALA A 269 19.76 -14.33 14.68
CA ALA A 269 20.56 -15.04 15.67
C ALA A 269 21.37 -14.06 16.56
N PRO A 270 21.37 -14.27 17.90
CA PRO A 270 20.89 -15.46 18.60
C PRO A 270 19.43 -15.40 19.09
N PHE A 271 18.65 -14.42 18.64
CA PHE A 271 17.23 -14.30 18.97
C PHE A 271 16.37 -15.08 17.96
N ARG A 272 15.48 -15.93 18.46
CA ARG A 272 14.56 -16.72 17.64
C ARG A 272 13.12 -16.43 18.07
N PRO A 273 12.31 -15.68 17.28
CA PRO A 273 10.89 -15.52 17.58
C PRO A 273 10.18 -16.88 17.49
N CYS A 274 9.22 -17.12 18.38
CA CYS A 274 8.42 -18.35 18.39
C CYS A 274 6.95 -18.04 18.09
N ALA A 275 6.32 -17.16 18.87
CA ALA A 275 4.93 -16.81 18.68
C ALA A 275 4.57 -15.42 19.23
N VAL A 276 3.57 -14.78 18.64
CA VAL A 276 2.86 -13.63 19.23
C VAL A 276 1.38 -13.97 19.37
N ARG A 277 0.77 -13.61 20.50
CA ARG A 277 -0.63 -13.96 20.80
C ARG A 277 -1.39 -12.78 21.39
N ILE A 278 -2.66 -12.67 21.04
CA ILE A 278 -3.66 -11.89 21.76
C ILE A 278 -4.43 -12.82 22.66
N VAL A 279 -4.39 -12.55 23.97
CA VAL A 279 -5.02 -13.39 24.99
C VAL A 279 -6.05 -12.55 25.74
N ASN A 280 -7.30 -13.00 25.79
CA ASN A 280 -8.37 -12.28 26.49
C ASN A 280 -8.26 -12.39 28.02
N ALA A 281 -9.21 -11.76 28.73
CA ALA A 281 -9.28 -11.78 30.19
C ALA A 281 -9.43 -13.19 30.78
N GLU A 282 -10.01 -14.15 30.05
CA GLU A 282 -10.11 -15.55 30.46
C GLU A 282 -8.85 -16.39 30.18
N GLY A 283 -7.80 -15.79 29.63
CA GLY A 283 -6.55 -16.50 29.30
C GLY A 283 -6.62 -17.29 27.98
N LYS A 284 -7.64 -17.06 27.14
CA LYS A 284 -7.82 -17.72 25.85
C LYS A 284 -7.26 -16.87 24.71
N VAL A 285 -6.53 -17.51 23.79
CA VAL A 285 -6.10 -16.87 22.54
C VAL A 285 -7.32 -16.56 21.68
N THR A 286 -7.42 -15.32 21.19
CA THR A 286 -8.58 -14.86 20.41
C THR A 286 -8.21 -13.76 19.43
N GLU A 287 -8.89 -13.72 18.28
CA GLU A 287 -8.80 -12.61 17.32
C GLU A 287 -9.64 -11.41 17.78
N THR A 288 -10.66 -11.60 18.62
CA THR A 288 -11.55 -10.53 19.07
C THR A 288 -11.51 -10.37 20.58
N VAL A 289 -11.32 -9.12 21.02
CA VAL A 289 -11.33 -8.72 22.43
C VAL A 289 -12.39 -7.65 22.65
N ARG A 290 -12.92 -7.55 23.88
CA ARG A 290 -13.85 -6.48 24.25
C ARG A 290 -13.08 -5.28 24.78
N SER A 291 -13.45 -4.08 24.33
CA SER A 291 -12.86 -2.81 24.77
C SER A 291 -13.01 -2.62 26.28
N THR A 292 -14.09 -3.14 26.89
CA THR A 292 -14.38 -3.01 28.33
C THR A 292 -13.58 -3.95 29.23
N GLU A 293 -12.80 -4.86 28.66
CA GLU A 293 -12.04 -5.87 29.40
C GLU A 293 -10.54 -5.70 29.10
N PRO A 294 -9.65 -5.93 30.08
CA PRO A 294 -8.23 -5.97 29.80
C PRO A 294 -7.90 -7.22 28.95
N PHE A 295 -6.86 -7.11 28.12
CA PHE A 295 -6.33 -8.24 27.37
C PHE A 295 -4.80 -8.19 27.39
N HIS A 296 -4.16 -9.29 26.99
CA HIS A 296 -2.71 -9.43 26.99
C HIS A 296 -2.17 -9.61 25.58
N ILE A 297 -0.99 -9.02 25.36
CA ILE A 297 -0.15 -9.33 24.20
C ILE A 297 1.04 -10.13 24.73
N GLU A 298 1.22 -11.33 24.19
CA GLU A 298 2.33 -12.22 24.55
C GLU A 298 3.29 -12.37 23.39
N VAL A 299 4.58 -12.26 23.66
CA VAL A 299 5.66 -12.53 22.70
C VAL A 299 6.53 -13.65 23.27
N GLU A 300 6.48 -14.81 22.63
CA GLU A 300 7.29 -15.98 22.93
C GLU A 300 8.51 -16.04 22.01
N TYR A 301 9.68 -16.26 22.58
CA TYR A 301 10.95 -16.32 21.85
C TYR A 301 11.97 -17.21 22.58
N ALA A 302 12.93 -17.72 21.82
CA ALA A 302 14.08 -18.45 22.33
C ALA A 302 15.38 -17.67 22.08
N LEU A 303 16.35 -17.83 22.97
CA LEU A 303 17.70 -17.33 22.81
C LEU A 303 18.67 -18.50 22.72
N ASP A 304 19.43 -18.59 21.64
CA ASP A 304 20.45 -19.63 21.45
C ASP A 304 21.79 -19.26 22.11
N ALA A 305 21.99 -17.98 22.41
CA ALA A 305 23.12 -17.45 23.18
C ALA A 305 22.68 -16.24 24.03
N PRO A 306 23.40 -15.92 25.12
CA PRO A 306 23.05 -14.78 25.97
C PRO A 306 23.10 -13.45 25.20
N ILE A 307 22.13 -12.56 25.46
CA ILE A 307 22.08 -11.21 24.87
C ILE A 307 22.11 -10.15 25.98
N THR A 308 23.06 -9.21 25.88
CA THR A 308 23.16 -8.06 26.79
C THR A 308 22.23 -6.92 26.34
N GLY A 309 21.49 -6.35 27.28
CA GLY A 309 20.60 -5.21 27.05
C GLY A 309 19.43 -5.51 26.10
N LEU A 310 18.99 -6.77 26.02
CA LEU A 310 17.88 -7.17 25.17
C LEU A 310 16.58 -6.56 25.69
N ARG A 311 15.89 -5.85 24.79
CA ARG A 311 14.51 -5.42 24.96
C ARG A 311 13.64 -6.05 23.89
N VAL A 312 12.49 -6.56 24.30
CA VAL A 312 11.45 -7.07 23.41
C VAL A 312 10.26 -6.14 23.52
N GLY A 313 9.88 -5.55 22.39
CA GLY A 313 8.84 -4.54 22.31
C GLY A 313 7.71 -4.90 21.38
N VAL A 314 6.57 -4.27 21.66
CA VAL A 314 5.36 -4.34 20.86
C VAL A 314 5.02 -2.94 20.35
N TYR A 315 4.56 -2.88 19.11
CA TYR A 315 3.98 -1.68 18.50
C TYR A 315 2.52 -1.97 18.24
N LEU A 316 1.62 -1.22 18.87
CA LEU A 316 0.22 -1.27 18.50
C LEU A 316 -0.05 -0.19 17.46
N MET A 317 -0.66 -0.58 16.35
CA MET A 317 -0.96 0.33 15.23
C MET A 317 -2.41 0.22 14.82
N SER A 318 -2.95 1.32 14.30
CA SER A 318 -4.19 1.26 13.52
C SER A 318 -3.94 0.55 12.18
N MET A 319 -4.99 0.05 11.53
CA MET A 319 -4.88 -0.48 10.17
C MET A 319 -4.41 0.56 9.14
N ARG A 320 -4.41 1.85 9.49
CA ARG A 320 -3.90 2.94 8.65
C ARG A 320 -2.38 3.08 8.72
N GLY A 321 -1.72 2.33 9.61
CA GLY A 321 -0.28 2.39 9.87
C GLY A 321 0.11 3.44 10.91
N GLU A 322 -0.84 4.03 11.62
CA GLU A 322 -0.56 5.00 12.68
C GLU A 322 -0.19 4.25 13.97
N TYR A 323 0.96 4.58 14.56
CA TYR A 323 1.33 4.04 15.87
C TYR A 323 0.41 4.61 16.96
N ILE A 324 -0.26 3.73 17.69
CA ILE A 324 -1.11 4.07 18.83
C ILE A 324 -0.26 4.15 20.08
N PHE A 325 0.52 3.10 20.35
CA PHE A 325 1.55 3.10 21.38
C PHE A 325 2.69 2.15 21.04
N THR A 326 3.80 2.32 21.74
CA THR A 326 4.95 1.42 21.74
C THR A 326 5.32 1.13 23.18
N SER A 327 5.67 -0.12 23.49
CA SER A 327 6.22 -0.47 24.79
C SER A 327 7.20 -1.64 24.69
N PHE A 328 8.20 -1.67 25.57
CA PHE A 328 9.17 -2.72 25.73
C PHE A 328 9.06 -3.39 27.11
N ASP A 329 9.39 -4.68 27.17
CA ASP A 329 9.38 -5.50 28.39
C ASP A 329 10.28 -4.98 29.52
N THR A 330 11.19 -4.06 29.18
CA THR A 330 12.20 -3.43 30.03
C THR A 330 12.07 -1.90 30.07
N ASP A 331 10.91 -1.33 29.73
CA ASP A 331 10.64 0.11 29.88
C ASP A 331 10.75 0.58 31.35
N ASP A 332 10.47 -0.31 32.30
CA ASP A 332 10.71 -0.09 33.73
C ASP A 332 12.22 -0.21 34.03
N PRO A 333 12.89 0.87 34.52
CA PRO A 333 14.31 0.84 34.84
C PRO A 333 14.71 -0.28 35.80
N GLN A 334 13.85 -0.64 36.77
CA GLN A 334 14.14 -1.72 37.71
C GLN A 334 14.17 -3.09 37.01
N ARG A 335 13.35 -3.28 35.97
CA ARG A 335 13.38 -4.50 35.15
C ARG A 335 14.62 -4.56 34.27
N PHE A 336 15.04 -3.41 33.71
CA PHE A 336 16.27 -3.34 32.95
C PHE A 336 17.49 -3.72 33.81
N GLU A 337 17.57 -3.20 35.05
CA GLU A 337 18.62 -3.54 36.01
C GLU A 337 18.58 -5.01 36.44
N ARG A 338 17.39 -5.63 36.50
CA ARG A 338 17.22 -7.05 36.84
C ARG A 338 17.61 -7.99 35.70
N TYR A 339 17.46 -7.56 34.45
CA TYR A 339 17.77 -8.35 33.25
C TYR A 339 18.81 -7.67 32.34
N PRO A 340 20.00 -7.31 32.84
CA PRO A 340 21.03 -6.64 32.05
C PRO A 340 21.59 -7.59 30.98
N VAL A 341 21.59 -8.89 31.26
CA VAL A 341 21.90 -9.96 30.32
C VAL A 341 20.80 -11.01 30.38
N ARG A 342 20.15 -11.27 29.26
CA ARG A 342 19.17 -12.36 29.13
C ARG A 342 19.90 -13.62 28.68
N GLN A 343 19.91 -14.65 29.52
CA GLN A 343 20.64 -15.90 29.28
C GLN A 343 19.97 -16.75 28.20
N THR A 344 20.66 -17.76 27.67
CA THR A 344 20.06 -18.78 26.79
C THR A 344 18.82 -19.39 27.44
N GLY A 345 17.74 -19.58 26.67
CA GLY A 345 16.48 -20.12 27.19
C GLY A 345 15.25 -19.72 26.36
N VAL A 346 14.08 -20.19 26.78
CA VAL A 346 12.79 -19.81 26.21
C VAL A 346 12.09 -18.83 27.15
N TYR A 347 11.53 -17.77 26.59
CA TYR A 347 10.95 -16.67 27.32
C TYR A 347 9.59 -16.29 26.74
N VAL A 348 8.73 -15.78 27.62
CA VAL A 348 7.47 -15.13 27.25
C VAL A 348 7.46 -13.73 27.86
N SER A 349 7.50 -12.70 27.02
CA SER A 349 7.28 -11.32 27.44
C SER A 349 5.79 -11.00 27.26
N ARG A 350 5.11 -10.66 28.36
CA ARG A 350 3.67 -10.35 28.39
C ARG A 350 3.44 -8.91 28.84
N CYS A 351 2.62 -8.16 28.09
CA CYS A 351 2.09 -6.88 28.53
C CYS A 351 0.55 -6.93 28.60
N THR A 352 -0.02 -6.10 29.48
CA THR A 352 -1.47 -5.99 29.66
C THR A 352 -1.94 -4.67 29.09
N VAL A 353 -2.88 -4.73 28.16
CA VAL A 353 -3.58 -3.55 27.65
C VAL A 353 -4.80 -3.32 28.55
N PRO A 354 -4.92 -2.16 29.20
CA PRO A 354 -6.03 -1.89 30.12
C PRO A 354 -7.37 -1.78 29.39
N ALA A 355 -8.44 -2.10 30.13
CA ALA A 355 -9.81 -1.86 29.69
C ALA A 355 -10.06 -0.38 29.37
N ASP A 356 -11.05 -0.13 28.52
CA ASP A 356 -11.48 1.16 28.02
C ASP A 356 -10.33 1.97 27.35
N LEU A 357 -9.25 1.34 26.88
CA LEU A 357 -8.17 2.08 26.19
C LEU A 357 -8.48 2.27 24.70
N LEU A 358 -8.81 1.18 24.01
CA LEU A 358 -8.94 1.14 22.55
C LEU A 358 -10.39 1.32 22.12
N ASN A 359 -10.58 2.01 20.99
CA ASN A 359 -11.88 2.13 20.37
C ASN A 359 -12.25 0.87 19.55
N GLU A 360 -13.49 0.75 19.12
CA GLU A 360 -13.89 -0.31 18.19
C GLU A 360 -13.06 -0.25 16.90
N GLY A 361 -12.80 -1.42 16.33
CA GLY A 361 -12.10 -1.56 15.07
C GLY A 361 -10.97 -2.56 15.12
N ARG A 362 -10.22 -2.63 14.02
CA ARG A 362 -9.13 -3.57 13.84
C ARG A 362 -7.78 -2.90 14.12
N TYR A 363 -6.87 -3.66 14.70
CA TYR A 363 -5.55 -3.21 15.10
C TYR A 363 -4.49 -4.22 14.67
N ALA A 364 -3.28 -3.73 14.45
CA ALA A 364 -2.11 -4.54 14.15
C ALA A 364 -1.09 -4.44 15.30
N VAL A 365 -0.48 -5.56 15.64
CA VAL A 365 0.64 -5.69 16.56
C VAL A 365 1.89 -5.99 15.76
N GLY A 366 2.87 -5.10 15.84
CA GLY A 366 4.24 -5.36 15.43
C GLY A 366 5.10 -5.78 16.61
N ILE A 367 6.17 -6.51 16.35
CA ILE A 367 7.16 -6.91 17.36
C ILE A 367 8.57 -6.45 17.00
N ASN A 368 9.37 -6.14 18.02
CA ASN A 368 10.79 -5.82 17.89
C ASN A 368 11.61 -6.51 18.97
N ALA A 369 12.75 -7.07 18.57
CA ALA A 369 13.80 -7.45 19.50
C ALA A 369 15.07 -6.67 19.16
N SER A 370 15.58 -5.90 20.11
CA SER A 370 16.81 -5.11 19.92
C SER A 370 17.60 -4.96 21.21
N SER A 371 18.89 -4.67 21.08
CA SER A 371 19.70 -4.03 22.11
C SER A 371 19.86 -2.56 21.73
N PHE A 372 19.47 -1.65 22.61
CA PHE A 372 19.37 -0.22 22.30
C PHE A 372 20.70 0.34 21.76
N ARG A 373 20.65 0.94 20.56
CA ARG A 373 21.82 1.48 19.82
C ARG A 373 22.93 0.47 19.48
N VAL A 374 22.75 -0.82 19.76
CA VAL A 374 23.74 -1.86 19.46
C VAL A 374 23.32 -2.63 18.22
N ARG A 375 22.17 -3.30 18.28
CA ARG A 375 21.72 -4.20 17.22
C ARG A 375 20.21 -4.42 17.28
N ARG A 376 19.57 -4.49 16.12
CA ARG A 376 18.23 -5.01 15.96
C ARG A 376 18.34 -6.47 15.54
N TYR A 377 17.77 -7.38 16.33
CA TYR A 377 17.80 -8.81 16.04
C TYR A 377 16.60 -9.19 15.18
N PHE A 378 15.40 -8.79 15.58
CA PHE A 378 14.19 -9.16 14.87
C PHE A 378 13.21 -8.00 14.79
N GLN A 379 12.48 -7.91 13.69
CA GLN A 379 11.38 -6.98 13.52
C GLN A 379 10.36 -7.58 12.57
N ASP A 380 9.12 -7.57 13.01
CA ASP A 380 7.96 -7.84 12.18
C ASP A 380 6.95 -6.73 12.49
N ASP A 381 6.84 -5.77 11.58
CA ASP A 381 6.03 -4.56 11.80
C ASP A 381 4.55 -4.89 11.89
N GLN A 382 4.09 -5.98 11.28
CA GLN A 382 2.68 -6.36 11.21
C GLN A 382 2.55 -7.87 11.49
N ALA A 383 3.05 -8.27 12.66
CA ALA A 383 3.07 -9.66 13.08
C ALA A 383 1.66 -10.24 13.20
N LEU A 384 0.74 -9.54 13.86
CA LEU A 384 -0.60 -10.08 14.16
C LEU A 384 -1.65 -8.97 14.07
N SER A 385 -2.88 -9.30 13.66
CA SER A 385 -4.02 -8.38 13.78
C SER A 385 -5.11 -8.97 14.65
N PHE A 386 -5.89 -8.09 15.24
CA PHE A 386 -7.03 -8.45 16.08
C PHE A 386 -8.09 -7.34 16.03
N THR A 387 -9.29 -7.67 16.47
CA THR A 387 -10.46 -6.79 16.48
C THR A 387 -10.84 -6.44 17.90
N VAL A 388 -11.17 -5.18 18.14
CA VAL A 388 -11.76 -4.70 19.38
C VAL A 388 -13.24 -4.45 19.14
N ASP A 389 -14.07 -5.12 19.93
CA ASP A 389 -15.51 -4.89 20.02
C ASP A 389 -15.79 -3.90 21.15
N ALA A 390 -16.55 -2.84 20.88
CA ALA A 390 -16.85 -1.82 21.90
C ALA A 390 -18.21 -1.97 22.59
N THR A 391 -18.85 -3.14 22.50
CA THR A 391 -20.10 -3.44 23.21
C THR A 391 -19.95 -3.12 24.70
N GLY A 392 -20.81 -2.24 25.21
CA GLY A 392 -20.77 -1.79 26.61
C GLY A 392 -19.74 -0.70 26.93
N ALA A 393 -18.92 -0.27 25.96
CA ALA A 393 -17.92 0.77 26.18
C ALA A 393 -18.54 2.18 26.26
N PRO A 394 -17.87 3.16 26.91
CA PRO A 394 -18.39 4.52 27.09
C PRO A 394 -18.81 5.19 25.78
N GLY A 395 -20.02 5.73 25.71
CA GLY A 395 -20.55 6.45 24.55
C GLY A 395 -21.22 5.60 23.47
N THR A 396 -21.36 4.28 23.66
CA THR A 396 -22.09 3.38 22.73
C THR A 396 -23.61 3.60 22.69
N HIS A 397 -24.16 4.42 23.60
CA HIS A 397 -25.58 4.78 23.60
C HIS A 397 -25.93 5.86 22.55
N TRP A 398 -24.93 6.50 21.95
CA TRP A 398 -25.12 7.40 20.81
C TRP A 398 -24.95 6.62 19.50
N THR A 399 -25.71 6.98 18.47
CA THR A 399 -25.59 6.40 17.13
C THR A 399 -24.35 6.86 16.37
N GLU A 400 -23.70 7.93 16.83
CA GLU A 400 -22.49 8.47 16.20
C GLU A 400 -21.27 7.64 16.61
N ALA A 401 -20.46 7.25 15.61
CA ALA A 401 -19.20 6.57 15.84
C ALA A 401 -18.20 7.51 16.54
N ARG A 402 -17.54 7.01 17.58
CA ARG A 402 -16.51 7.78 18.29
C ARG A 402 -15.27 7.90 17.39
N LEU A 403 -14.75 9.12 17.24
CA LEU A 403 -13.58 9.36 16.39
C LEU A 403 -12.27 8.95 17.09
N GLY A 404 -11.34 8.41 16.29
CA GLY A 404 -9.97 8.07 16.72
C GLY A 404 -9.81 6.63 17.27
N PRO A 405 -8.55 6.18 17.46
CA PRO A 405 -8.24 4.81 17.87
C PRO A 405 -8.35 4.55 19.38
N LEU A 406 -8.52 5.59 20.19
CA LEU A 406 -8.58 5.49 21.65
C LEU A 406 -9.98 5.79 22.17
N ARG A 407 -10.37 5.09 23.24
CA ARG A 407 -11.69 5.22 23.89
C ARG A 407 -11.60 5.32 25.42
N PRO A 408 -10.73 6.17 25.99
CA PRO A 408 -10.58 6.26 27.45
C PRO A 408 -11.91 6.52 28.14
N ARG A 409 -12.12 5.83 29.28
CA ARG A 409 -13.15 6.20 30.25
C ARG A 409 -12.68 7.44 31.00
N LEU A 410 -13.25 8.59 30.64
CA LEU A 410 -12.96 9.87 31.28
C LEU A 410 -14.03 10.18 32.33
N ASP A 411 -13.60 10.65 33.49
CA ASP A 411 -14.48 11.09 34.58
C ASP A 411 -14.86 12.56 34.39
N TRP A 412 -16.13 12.81 34.09
CA TRP A 412 -16.67 14.16 33.85
C TRP A 412 -17.49 14.64 35.05
N LYS A 413 -17.21 15.86 35.51
CA LYS A 413 -18.01 16.54 36.54
C LYS A 413 -18.80 17.68 35.90
N ILE A 414 -20.11 17.70 36.09
CA ILE A 414 -21.00 18.77 35.62
C ILE A 414 -21.47 19.54 36.85
N GLU A 415 -21.07 20.81 36.94
CA GLU A 415 -21.44 21.70 38.05
C GLU A 415 -22.27 22.87 37.50
N VAL A 416 -23.39 23.18 38.15
CA VAL A 416 -24.19 24.37 37.82
C VAL A 416 -23.48 25.57 38.46
N LYS A 417 -23.04 26.52 37.62
CA LYS A 417 -22.42 27.75 38.09
C LYS A 417 -23.53 28.68 38.62
N ALA A 418 -23.47 28.99 39.92
CA ALA A 418 -24.37 29.95 40.57
C ALA A 418 -24.11 31.39 40.12
#